data_AF-A0A7L4ZYD9-F1
#
_entry.id   AF-A0A7L4ZYD9-F1
#
_cell.length_a   1.000
_cell.length_b   1.000
_cell.length_c   1.000
_cell.angle_alpha   90.00
_cell.angle_beta   90.00
_cell.angle_gamma   90.00
#
_symmetry.space_group_name_H-M   'P 1'
#
loop_
_entity.id
_entity.type
_entity.pdbx_description
1 polymer ?
#
loop_
_entity_poly.entity_id
_entity_poly.type
_entity_poly.pdbx_seq_one_letter_code
_entity_poly.pdbx_strand_id
1 'polypeptide(L)'
;MLIQQLIIRKMLREKYPNGLPPGHTGGPVWKFALRLLRRQMVSFALVVAGIFSAALGLKGFLLPNDFIDGGVTGISLLTAEVTGWPLSVLLVLINAPFIALAYFHLDRVVALKATAAILGLAVVLWLVSFPVLTQDKLLISVFGGFFLGAGIGLTIRGGGVLDGTEIMAVFASRKSPMSVGDVMLVINVLIFAVAAWLLSVETAMYSILAYLSAAKTVDFMIDGLEEYTGVTIISKRSEAIRRMITEKLGHGVTLYAGRSGYGGHGHQQESMDIVFTAVTRLEVTRLRSEVEAIDHQAFLLMHSIKDTHGGLIKKRPLH
;
A
#
# COMPACT_ATOMS: atom_id res chain seq x y z
N MET A 1 -10.58 -33.60 20.71
CA MET A 1 -11.59 -32.65 20.19
C MET A 1 -12.06 -31.64 21.25
N LEU A 2 -12.43 -32.06 22.47
CA LEU A 2 -12.83 -31.16 23.58
C LEU A 2 -11.73 -30.20 24.06
N ILE A 3 -10.48 -30.67 24.17
CA ILE A 3 -9.35 -29.85 24.64
C ILE A 3 -9.02 -28.71 23.66
N GLN A 4 -9.06 -28.99 22.35
CA GLN A 4 -8.91 -27.95 21.32
C GLN A 4 -10.02 -26.90 21.38
N GLN A 5 -11.26 -27.30 21.64
CA GLN A 5 -12.37 -26.35 21.81
C GLN A 5 -12.22 -25.48 23.06
N LEU A 6 -11.69 -26.03 24.16
CA LEU A 6 -11.39 -25.30 25.39
C LEU A 6 -10.30 -24.25 25.19
N ILE A 7 -9.21 -24.61 24.51
CA ILE A 7 -8.09 -23.69 24.21
C ILE A 7 -8.57 -22.56 23.29
N ILE A 8 -9.34 -22.89 22.25
CA ILE A 8 -9.91 -21.90 21.32
C ILE A 8 -10.90 -20.98 22.04
N ARG A 9 -11.76 -21.51 22.93
CA ARG A 9 -12.66 -20.68 23.74
C ARG A 9 -11.91 -19.73 24.67
N LYS A 10 -10.81 -20.18 25.28
CA LYS A 10 -9.98 -19.34 26.16
C LYS A 10 -9.33 -18.20 25.37
N MET A 11 -8.74 -18.48 24.22
CA MET A 11 -8.17 -17.47 23.32
C MET A 11 -9.22 -16.47 22.78
N LEU A 12 -10.42 -16.95 22.42
CA LEU A 12 -11.49 -16.07 21.94
C LEU A 12 -12.05 -15.16 23.03
N ARG A 13 -12.08 -15.64 24.28
CA ARG A 13 -12.55 -14.86 25.45
C ARG A 13 -11.56 -13.77 25.85
N GLU A 14 -10.26 -14.01 25.67
CA GLU A 14 -9.20 -13.01 25.85
C GLU A 14 -9.24 -11.92 24.78
N LYS A 15 -9.52 -12.29 23.52
CA LYS A 15 -9.51 -11.37 22.39
C LYS A 15 -10.82 -10.59 22.21
N TYR A 16 -11.94 -11.13 22.70
CA TYR A 16 -13.28 -10.53 22.60
C TYR A 16 -14.02 -10.63 23.96
N PRO A 17 -13.65 -9.80 24.95
CA PRO A 17 -14.24 -9.87 26.30
C PRO A 17 -15.75 -9.58 26.31
N ASN A 18 -16.24 -8.81 25.34
CA ASN A 18 -17.66 -8.40 25.22
C ASN A 18 -18.47 -9.26 24.24
N GLY A 19 -17.97 -10.45 23.88
CA GLY A 19 -18.65 -11.36 22.95
C GLY A 19 -18.14 -11.28 21.51
N LEU A 20 -18.48 -12.31 20.72
CA LEU A 20 -18.06 -12.43 19.31
C LEU A 20 -18.62 -11.26 18.48
N PRO A 21 -17.89 -10.77 17.46
CA PRO A 21 -18.34 -9.65 16.64
C PRO A 21 -19.69 -9.92 15.94
N PRO A 22 -20.55 -8.90 15.77
CA PRO A 22 -21.87 -9.05 15.16
C PRO A 22 -21.72 -9.55 13.72
N GLY A 23 -22.33 -10.69 13.42
CA GLY A 23 -22.17 -11.43 12.16
C GLY A 23 -21.87 -12.93 12.34
N HIS A 24 -21.71 -13.40 13.58
CA HIS A 24 -21.54 -14.82 13.88
C HIS A 24 -22.89 -15.57 13.85
N THR A 25 -23.41 -15.84 12.66
CA THR A 25 -24.59 -16.70 12.48
C THR A 25 -24.20 -18.17 12.67
N GLY A 26 -24.38 -18.71 13.88
CA GLY A 26 -24.60 -20.14 14.16
C GLY A 26 -23.55 -21.19 13.73
N GLY A 27 -22.43 -20.81 13.11
CA GLY A 27 -21.41 -21.74 12.62
C GLY A 27 -20.50 -22.29 13.73
N PRO A 28 -19.91 -23.48 13.58
CA PRO A 28 -19.01 -24.05 14.57
C PRO A 28 -17.81 -23.12 14.83
N VAL A 29 -17.49 -22.87 16.11
CA VAL A 29 -16.37 -22.04 16.57
C VAL A 29 -15.03 -22.43 15.92
N TRP A 30 -14.86 -23.71 15.57
CA TRP A 30 -13.67 -24.20 14.86
C TRP A 30 -13.53 -23.61 13.44
N LYS A 31 -14.62 -23.37 12.70
CA LYS A 31 -14.58 -22.72 11.37
C LYS A 31 -14.12 -21.26 11.48
N PHE A 32 -14.52 -20.55 12.54
CA PHE A 32 -14.04 -19.19 12.81
C PHE A 32 -12.56 -19.18 13.19
N ALA A 33 -12.13 -20.09 14.07
CA ALA A 33 -10.73 -20.25 14.44
C ALA A 33 -9.84 -20.60 13.25
N LEU A 34 -10.28 -21.49 12.34
CA LEU A 34 -9.57 -21.81 11.10
C LEU A 34 -9.45 -20.63 10.16
N ARG A 35 -10.50 -19.81 10.03
CA ARG A 35 -10.43 -18.57 9.22
C ARG A 35 -9.41 -17.59 9.79
N LEU A 36 -9.37 -17.44 11.12
CA LEU A 36 -8.37 -16.60 11.79
C LEU A 36 -6.95 -17.15 11.61
N LEU A 37 -6.77 -18.46 11.78
CA LEU A 37 -5.48 -19.12 11.60
C LEU A 37 -4.97 -18.98 10.16
N ARG A 38 -5.83 -19.22 9.16
CA ARG A 38 -5.50 -19.03 7.75
C ARG A 38 -5.08 -17.59 7.46
N ARG A 39 -5.81 -16.60 8.00
CA ARG A 39 -5.44 -15.18 7.86
C ARG A 39 -4.08 -14.86 8.46
N GLN A 40 -3.77 -15.41 9.65
CA GLN A 40 -2.46 -15.23 10.29
C GLN A 40 -1.34 -15.91 9.49
N MET A 41 -1.57 -17.11 8.94
CA MET A 41 -0.58 -17.80 8.11
C MET A 41 -0.29 -17.05 6.81
N VAL A 42 -1.33 -16.52 6.14
CA VAL A 42 -1.15 -15.70 4.93
C VAL A 42 -0.40 -14.42 5.27
N SER A 43 -0.79 -13.74 6.35
CA SER A 43 -0.10 -12.55 6.87
C SER A 43 1.38 -12.83 7.14
N PHE A 44 1.69 -13.93 7.82
CA PHE A 44 3.06 -14.35 8.10
C PHE A 44 3.84 -14.67 6.82
N ALA A 45 3.25 -15.42 5.88
CA ALA A 45 3.87 -15.75 4.60
C ALA A 45 4.19 -14.48 3.78
N LEU A 46 3.30 -13.49 3.79
CA LEU A 46 3.53 -12.19 3.14
C LEU A 46 4.70 -11.43 3.78
N VAL A 47 4.79 -11.41 5.11
CA VAL A 47 5.93 -10.78 5.81
C VAL A 47 7.25 -11.49 5.47
N VAL A 48 7.28 -12.82 5.49
CA VAL A 48 8.49 -13.58 5.15
C VAL A 48 8.90 -13.33 3.70
N ALA A 49 7.98 -13.42 2.74
CA ALA A 49 8.26 -13.10 1.34
C ALA A 49 8.74 -11.64 1.19
N GLY A 50 8.13 -10.72 1.93
CA GLY A 50 8.52 -9.32 1.97
C GLY A 50 9.96 -9.11 2.46
N ILE A 51 10.34 -9.78 3.55
CA ILE A 51 11.70 -9.75 4.09
C ILE A 51 12.73 -10.23 3.07
N PHE A 52 12.48 -11.36 2.41
CA PHE A 52 13.41 -11.89 1.39
C PHE A 52 13.53 -10.96 0.18
N SER A 53 12.42 -10.36 -0.27
CA SER A 53 12.42 -9.39 -1.36
C SER A 53 13.19 -8.12 -0.97
N ALA A 54 12.95 -7.58 0.23
CA ALA A 54 13.68 -6.41 0.72
C ALA A 54 15.17 -6.68 0.89
N ALA A 55 15.54 -7.85 1.42
CA ALA A 55 16.93 -8.27 1.55
C ALA A 55 17.63 -8.40 0.19
N LEU A 56 16.92 -8.92 -0.82
CA LEU A 56 17.44 -8.99 -2.20
C LEU A 56 17.67 -7.59 -2.78
N GLY A 57 16.71 -6.67 -2.60
CA GLY A 57 16.86 -5.27 -3.03
C GLY A 57 18.06 -4.59 -2.37
N LEU A 58 18.17 -4.70 -1.05
CA LEU A 58 19.26 -4.11 -0.27
C LEU A 58 20.62 -4.72 -0.60
N LYS A 59 20.79 -6.03 -0.37
CA LYS A 59 22.11 -6.69 -0.44
C LYS A 59 22.52 -7.06 -1.88
N GLY A 60 21.56 -7.30 -2.76
CA GLY A 60 21.82 -7.68 -4.16
C GLY A 60 22.01 -6.49 -5.11
N PHE A 61 21.47 -5.31 -4.79
CA PHE A 61 21.54 -4.12 -5.64
C PHE A 61 22.14 -2.89 -4.94
N LEU A 62 21.52 -2.41 -3.85
CA LEU A 62 21.84 -1.10 -3.27
C LEU A 62 23.20 -1.08 -2.56
N LEU A 63 23.40 -2.01 -1.62
CA LEU A 63 24.58 -2.07 -0.74
C LEU A 63 25.91 -2.19 -1.52
N PRO A 64 26.04 -3.03 -2.56
CA PRO A 64 27.32 -3.16 -3.29
C PRO A 64 27.74 -1.91 -4.08
N ASN A 65 26.86 -0.92 -4.23
CA ASN A 65 27.07 0.28 -5.03
C ASN A 65 26.89 1.57 -4.22
N ASP A 66 26.86 1.47 -2.89
CA ASP A 66 26.70 2.57 -1.94
C ASP A 66 25.41 3.37 -2.12
N PHE A 67 24.38 2.75 -2.72
CA PHE A 67 23.08 3.39 -2.87
C PHE A 67 22.32 3.31 -1.56
N ILE A 68 21.60 4.39 -1.28
CA ILE A 68 20.92 4.60 -0.01
C ILE A 68 19.41 4.57 -0.28
N ASP A 69 18.66 4.05 0.68
CA ASP A 69 17.20 4.13 0.69
C ASP A 69 16.70 5.37 1.47
N GLY A 70 15.40 5.60 1.50
CA GLY A 70 14.82 6.49 2.49
C GLY A 70 14.86 5.91 3.91
N GLY A 71 14.42 6.72 4.87
CA GLY A 71 14.04 6.22 6.18
C GLY A 71 15.17 5.80 7.12
N VAL A 72 14.85 4.97 8.11
CA VAL A 72 15.83 4.42 9.06
C VAL A 72 16.78 3.48 8.33
N THR A 73 16.30 2.81 7.30
CA THR A 73 17.11 1.96 6.43
C THR A 73 18.20 2.79 5.74
N GLY A 74 17.86 3.96 5.20
CA GLY A 74 18.81 4.91 4.63
C GLY A 74 19.84 5.42 5.64
N ILE A 75 19.40 5.80 6.84
CA ILE A 75 20.31 6.21 7.92
C ILE A 75 21.25 5.05 8.30
N SER A 76 20.75 3.83 8.32
CA SER A 76 21.53 2.63 8.64
C SER A 76 22.57 2.33 7.56
N LEU A 77 22.22 2.48 6.27
CA LEU A 77 23.15 2.34 5.14
C LEU A 77 24.26 3.40 5.19
N LEU A 78 23.89 4.66 5.37
CA LEU A 78 24.86 5.76 5.53
C LEU A 78 25.82 5.52 6.70
N THR A 79 25.28 5.08 7.84
CA THR A 79 26.09 4.80 9.02
C THR A 79 26.99 3.59 8.79
N ALA A 80 26.51 2.56 8.11
CA ALA A 80 27.31 1.38 7.77
C ALA A 80 28.50 1.76 6.88
N GLU A 81 28.28 2.63 5.90
CA GLU A 81 29.32 3.08 4.97
C GLU A 81 30.41 3.90 5.67
N VAL A 82 30.02 4.79 6.59
CA VAL A 82 30.99 5.63 7.31
C VAL A 82 31.73 4.87 8.43
N THR A 83 31.05 3.95 9.12
CA THR A 83 31.61 3.28 10.31
C THR A 83 32.17 1.88 10.04
N GLY A 84 31.81 1.27 8.91
CA GLY A 84 32.10 -0.13 8.60
C GLY A 84 31.30 -1.15 9.43
N TRP A 85 30.33 -0.70 10.23
CA TRP A 85 29.50 -1.61 11.02
C TRP A 85 28.52 -2.39 10.13
N PRO A 86 28.22 -3.65 10.48
CA PRO A 86 27.31 -4.46 9.69
C PRO A 86 25.90 -3.85 9.69
N LEU A 87 25.34 -3.66 8.49
CA LEU A 87 24.00 -3.10 8.29
C LEU A 87 22.93 -3.81 9.11
N SER A 88 23.02 -5.14 9.26
CA SER A 88 22.05 -5.92 10.04
C SER A 88 21.97 -5.49 11.50
N VAL A 89 23.09 -5.09 12.11
CA VAL A 89 23.14 -4.61 13.49
C VAL A 89 22.60 -3.20 13.59
N LEU A 90 23.02 -2.32 12.66
CA LEU A 90 22.57 -0.93 12.62
C LEU A 90 21.06 -0.82 12.40
N LEU A 91 20.50 -1.66 11.52
CA LEU A 91 19.05 -1.72 11.32
C LEU A 91 18.31 -1.97 12.63
N VAL A 92 18.76 -2.91 13.47
CA VAL A 92 18.09 -3.20 14.74
C VAL A 92 18.28 -2.06 15.73
N LEU A 93 19.51 -1.55 15.87
CA LEU A 93 19.84 -0.52 16.85
C LEU A 93 19.14 0.82 16.55
N ILE A 94 19.18 1.26 15.30
CA ILE A 94 18.60 2.55 14.90
C ILE A 94 17.07 2.44 14.84
N ASN A 95 16.49 1.27 14.52
CA ASN A 95 15.04 1.09 14.59
C ASN A 95 14.49 0.95 16.03
N ALA A 96 15.29 0.52 17.00
CA ALA A 96 14.87 0.33 18.39
C ALA A 96 14.09 1.51 19.00
N PRO A 97 14.53 2.79 18.90
CA PRO A 97 13.77 3.92 19.42
C PRO A 97 12.39 4.08 18.75
N PHE A 98 12.28 3.80 17.45
CA PHE A 98 11.01 3.90 16.73
C PHE A 98 10.05 2.76 17.08
N ILE A 99 10.59 1.54 17.26
CA ILE A 99 9.83 0.40 17.77
C ILE A 99 9.29 0.70 19.18
N ALA A 100 10.13 1.26 20.06
CA ALA A 100 9.71 1.67 21.40
C ALA A 100 8.59 2.72 21.32
N LEU A 101 8.73 3.71 20.42
CA LEU A 101 7.69 4.71 20.17
C LEU A 101 6.37 4.05 19.74
N ALA A 102 6.39 3.10 18.80
CA ALA A 102 5.20 2.34 18.41
C ALA A 102 4.56 1.59 19.58
N TYR A 103 5.38 0.96 20.42
CA TYR A 103 4.91 0.18 21.57
C TYR A 103 4.18 1.03 22.60
N PHE A 104 4.69 2.23 22.89
CA PHE A 104 4.12 3.12 23.90
C PHE A 104 3.00 4.02 23.38
N HIS A 105 3.00 4.40 22.10
CA HIS A 105 2.11 5.45 21.58
C HIS A 105 1.14 5.03 20.46
N LEU A 106 1.35 3.87 19.81
CA LEU A 106 0.49 3.40 18.71
C LEU A 106 -0.32 2.17 19.12
N ASP A 107 0.25 0.97 18.94
CA ASP A 107 -0.41 -0.30 19.20
C ASP A 107 0.65 -1.39 19.40
N ARG A 108 0.48 -2.21 20.44
CA ARG A 108 1.46 -3.25 20.80
C ARG A 108 1.60 -4.34 19.73
N VAL A 109 0.53 -4.65 19.00
CA VAL A 109 0.55 -5.64 17.91
C VAL A 109 1.35 -5.11 16.73
N VAL A 110 1.19 -3.83 16.38
CA VAL A 110 1.98 -3.18 15.33
C VAL A 110 3.45 -3.17 15.72
N ALA A 111 3.78 -2.78 16.95
CA ALA A 111 5.15 -2.79 17.47
C ALA A 111 5.77 -4.19 17.38
N LEU A 112 5.08 -5.23 17.87
CA LEU A 112 5.59 -6.60 17.86
C LEU A 112 5.82 -7.12 16.44
N LYS A 113 4.90 -6.83 15.51
CA LYS A 113 5.06 -7.22 14.10
C LYS A 113 6.20 -6.48 13.41
N ALA A 114 6.37 -5.19 13.69
CA ALA A 114 7.49 -4.40 13.19
C ALA A 114 8.82 -4.94 13.73
N THR A 115 8.90 -5.23 15.04
CA THR A 115 10.09 -5.87 15.64
C THR A 115 10.40 -7.20 14.96
N ALA A 116 9.41 -8.07 14.78
CA ALA A 116 9.61 -9.36 14.12
C ALA A 116 10.09 -9.21 12.66
N ALA A 117 9.54 -8.24 11.92
CA ALA A 117 9.91 -7.99 10.54
C ALA A 117 11.33 -7.41 10.42
N ILE A 118 11.68 -6.42 11.24
CA ILE A 118 13.01 -5.77 11.26
C ILE A 118 14.09 -6.76 11.72
N LEU A 119 13.83 -7.55 12.77
CA LEU A 119 14.75 -8.61 13.20
C LEU A 119 14.89 -9.69 12.14
N GLY A 120 13.79 -10.09 11.50
CA GLY A 120 13.82 -11.05 10.40
C GLY A 120 14.66 -10.54 9.22
N LEU A 121 14.50 -9.28 8.84
CA LEU A 121 15.33 -8.63 7.82
C LEU A 121 16.80 -8.61 8.21
N ALA A 122 17.13 -8.21 9.44
CA ALA A 122 18.51 -8.22 9.93
C ALA A 122 19.14 -9.63 9.88
N VAL A 123 18.39 -10.67 10.28
CA VAL A 123 18.83 -12.07 10.23
C VAL A 123 19.06 -12.51 8.78
N VAL A 124 18.15 -12.22 7.86
CA VAL A 124 18.31 -12.60 6.44
C VAL A 124 19.50 -11.87 5.82
N LEU A 125 19.68 -10.57 6.10
CA LEU A 125 20.84 -9.80 5.62
C LEU A 125 22.16 -10.36 6.16
N TRP A 126 22.18 -10.88 7.38
CA TRP A 126 23.37 -11.49 7.99
C TRP A 126 23.65 -12.89 7.45
N LEU A 127 22.64 -13.76 7.36
CA LEU A 127 22.81 -15.18 7.06
C LEU A 127 22.81 -15.50 5.56
N VAL A 128 22.02 -14.77 4.77
CA VAL A 128 21.84 -15.06 3.35
C VAL A 128 22.80 -14.21 2.52
N SER A 129 23.58 -14.89 1.68
CA SER A 129 24.42 -14.25 0.68
C SER A 129 23.64 -14.13 -0.63
N PHE A 130 23.47 -12.91 -1.10
CA PHE A 130 22.90 -12.64 -2.41
C PHE A 130 24.04 -12.30 -3.38
N PRO A 131 24.02 -12.82 -4.62
CA PRO A 131 24.98 -12.41 -5.63
C PRO A 131 24.74 -10.95 -6.01
N VAL A 132 25.81 -10.24 -6.37
CA VAL A 132 25.68 -8.91 -6.98
C VAL A 132 25.07 -9.09 -8.38
N LEU A 133 23.88 -8.55 -8.59
CA LEU A 133 23.10 -8.83 -9.81
C LEU A 133 23.50 -7.95 -11.00
N THR A 134 23.93 -6.72 -10.74
CA THR A 134 24.38 -5.78 -11.77
C THR A 134 25.22 -4.66 -11.17
N GLN A 135 26.00 -4.01 -12.02
CA GLN A 135 26.80 -2.81 -11.72
C GLN A 135 26.27 -1.57 -12.45
N ASP A 136 25.23 -1.73 -13.28
CA ASP A 136 24.60 -0.62 -13.98
C ASP A 136 23.74 0.19 -13.00
N LYS A 137 24.14 1.45 -12.79
CA LYS A 137 23.51 2.37 -11.81
C LYS A 137 22.02 2.52 -12.02
N LEU A 138 21.55 2.56 -13.27
CA LEU A 138 20.12 2.72 -13.57
C LEU A 138 19.35 1.44 -13.23
N LEU A 139 19.89 0.27 -13.58
CA LEU A 139 19.28 -1.02 -13.22
C LEU A 139 19.24 -1.19 -11.70
N ILE A 140 20.31 -0.80 -10.99
CA ILE A 140 20.37 -0.82 -9.53
C ILE A 140 19.27 0.05 -8.93
N SER A 141 19.13 1.31 -9.38
CA SER A 141 18.07 2.18 -8.89
C SER A 141 16.68 1.59 -9.14
N VAL A 142 16.40 1.17 -10.37
CA VAL A 142 15.05 0.73 -10.73
C VAL A 142 14.70 -0.62 -10.08
N PHE A 143 15.53 -1.66 -10.27
CA PHE A 143 15.24 -3.00 -9.75
C PHE A 143 15.52 -3.14 -8.26
N GLY A 144 16.57 -2.49 -7.75
CA GLY A 144 16.82 -2.44 -6.31
C GLY A 144 15.67 -1.77 -5.57
N GLY A 145 15.20 -0.62 -6.07
CA GLY A 145 13.99 0.03 -5.59
C GLY A 145 12.75 -0.85 -5.73
N PHE A 146 12.56 -1.53 -6.86
CA PHE A 146 11.42 -2.43 -7.06
C PHE A 146 11.39 -3.58 -6.04
N PHE A 147 12.48 -4.33 -5.87
CA PHE A 147 12.51 -5.45 -4.91
C PHE A 147 12.39 -4.99 -3.46
N LEU A 148 12.98 -3.83 -3.13
CA LEU A 148 12.86 -3.21 -1.82
C LEU A 148 11.42 -2.76 -1.54
N GLY A 149 10.83 -2.02 -2.47
CA GLY A 149 9.44 -1.56 -2.37
C GLY A 149 8.44 -2.72 -2.39
N ALA A 150 8.70 -3.78 -3.15
CA ALA A 150 7.91 -5.01 -3.12
C ALA A 150 7.99 -5.67 -1.73
N GLY A 151 9.18 -5.68 -1.13
CA GLY A 151 9.40 -6.21 0.21
C GLY A 151 8.66 -5.45 1.30
N ILE A 152 8.74 -4.12 1.26
CA ILE A 152 8.01 -3.20 2.14
C ILE A 152 6.49 -3.40 1.96
N GLY A 153 5.99 -3.35 0.72
CA GLY A 153 4.58 -3.49 0.41
C GLY A 153 3.99 -4.84 0.83
N LEU A 154 4.68 -5.96 0.59
CA LEU A 154 4.27 -7.29 1.06
C LEU A 154 4.20 -7.36 2.59
N THR A 155 5.18 -6.78 3.27
CA THR A 155 5.23 -6.75 4.73
C THR A 155 4.07 -5.92 5.30
N ILE A 156 3.77 -4.77 4.70
CA ILE A 156 2.63 -3.92 5.06
C ILE A 156 1.30 -4.65 4.84
N ARG A 157 1.13 -5.40 3.74
CA ARG A 157 -0.05 -6.26 3.54
C ARG A 157 -0.16 -7.37 4.58
N GLY A 158 0.97 -7.88 5.06
CA GLY A 158 1.05 -8.77 6.22
C GLY A 158 0.76 -8.07 7.55
N GLY A 159 0.58 -6.75 7.57
CA GLY A 159 0.34 -5.93 8.74
C GLY A 159 1.58 -5.68 9.59
N GLY A 160 2.78 -5.83 9.03
CA GLY A 160 4.05 -5.44 9.63
C GLY A 160 4.62 -4.17 9.00
N VAL A 161 5.80 -3.75 9.46
CA VAL A 161 6.53 -2.59 8.97
C VAL A 161 8.02 -2.95 8.92
N LEU A 162 8.71 -2.60 7.83
CA LEU A 162 10.16 -2.85 7.68
C LEU A 162 11.03 -1.65 8.08
N ASP A 163 10.48 -0.43 8.09
CA ASP A 163 11.22 0.76 8.45
C ASP A 163 10.53 1.57 9.57
N GLY A 164 11.27 1.86 10.62
CA GLY A 164 10.81 2.65 11.76
C GLY A 164 10.42 4.07 11.39
N THR A 165 10.84 4.61 10.24
CA THR A 165 10.38 5.94 9.80
C THR A 165 8.91 5.99 9.50
N GLU A 166 8.29 4.90 9.01
CA GLU A 166 6.84 4.89 8.84
C GLU A 166 6.12 5.10 10.17
N ILE A 167 6.61 4.46 11.24
CA ILE A 167 6.07 4.61 12.60
C ILE A 167 6.26 6.06 13.09
N MET A 168 7.44 6.63 12.86
CA MET A 168 7.72 8.03 13.24
C MET A 168 6.83 9.01 12.49
N ALA A 169 6.66 8.82 11.19
CA ALA A 169 5.88 9.71 10.35
C ALA A 169 4.40 9.73 10.77
N VAL A 170 3.83 8.56 11.10
CA VAL A 170 2.46 8.45 11.65
C VAL A 170 2.34 9.15 13.01
N PHE A 171 3.36 9.05 13.86
CA PHE A 171 3.35 9.73 15.15
C PHE A 171 3.45 11.25 15.00
N ALA A 172 4.36 11.73 14.13
CA ALA A 172 4.56 13.15 13.87
C ALA A 172 3.32 13.78 13.21
N SER A 173 2.68 13.10 12.26
CA SER A 173 1.48 13.59 11.58
C SER A 173 0.27 13.70 12.52
N ARG A 174 0.25 13.00 13.66
CA ARG A 174 -0.80 13.17 14.69
C ARG A 174 -0.62 14.45 15.51
N LYS A 175 0.58 15.02 15.54
CA LYS A 175 0.94 16.21 16.31
C LYS A 175 1.14 17.46 15.44
N SER A 176 1.03 17.31 14.12
CA SER A 176 1.30 18.34 13.12
C SER A 176 0.17 18.36 12.08
N PRO A 177 -0.13 19.49 11.43
CA PRO A 177 -1.04 19.52 10.27
C PRO A 177 -0.49 18.79 9.04
N MET A 178 0.77 18.36 9.07
CA MET A 178 1.42 17.64 7.98
C MET A 178 0.87 16.23 7.81
N SER A 179 0.75 15.77 6.56
CA SER A 179 0.43 14.38 6.27
C SER A 179 1.63 13.45 6.56
N VAL A 180 1.39 12.15 6.69
CA VAL A 180 2.46 11.14 6.84
C VAL A 180 3.47 11.23 5.70
N GLY A 181 2.98 11.44 4.47
CA GLY A 181 3.82 11.59 3.28
C GLY A 181 4.72 12.84 3.35
N ASP A 182 4.20 13.96 3.84
CA ASP A 182 4.99 15.20 3.97
C ASP A 182 6.13 15.02 4.98
N VAL A 183 5.87 14.34 6.10
CA VAL A 183 6.90 14.04 7.11
C VAL A 183 7.97 13.13 6.52
N MET A 184 7.59 12.07 5.79
CA MET A 184 8.54 11.17 5.13
C MET A 184 9.39 11.91 4.09
N LEU A 185 8.79 12.80 3.31
CA LEU A 185 9.49 13.60 2.30
C LEU A 185 10.57 14.47 2.94
N VAL A 186 10.24 15.20 4.02
CA VAL A 186 11.20 16.06 4.72
C VAL A 186 12.37 15.23 5.26
N ILE A 187 12.09 14.09 5.89
CA ILE A 187 13.14 13.20 6.41
C ILE A 187 14.05 12.70 5.28
N ASN A 188 13.46 12.25 4.17
CA ASN A 188 14.22 11.70 3.04
C ASN A 188 15.04 12.78 2.32
N VAL A 189 14.53 14.00 2.18
CA VAL A 189 15.31 15.13 1.64
C VAL A 189 16.56 15.39 2.49
N LEU A 190 16.44 15.34 3.82
CA LEU A 190 17.59 15.48 4.72
C LEU A 190 18.58 14.33 4.56
N ILE A 191 18.08 13.09 4.50
CA ILE A 191 18.93 11.89 4.29
C ILE A 191 19.70 11.99 2.97
N PHE A 192 19.02 12.35 1.87
CA PHE A 192 19.68 12.46 0.55
C PHE A 192 20.63 13.66 0.47
N ALA A 193 20.36 14.76 1.18
CA ALA A 193 21.31 15.86 1.29
C ALA A 193 22.60 15.44 2.02
N VAL A 194 22.47 14.67 3.11
CA VAL A 194 23.61 14.09 3.83
C VAL A 194 24.35 13.08 2.96
N ALA A 195 23.62 12.24 2.21
CA ALA A 195 24.19 11.31 1.23
C ALA A 195 25.01 12.01 0.15
N ALA A 196 24.50 13.11 -0.39
CA ALA A 196 25.19 13.90 -1.40
C ALA A 196 26.50 14.49 -0.88
N TRP A 197 26.53 14.83 0.42
CA TRP A 197 27.72 15.36 1.09
C TRP A 197 28.75 14.28 1.45
N LEU A 198 28.30 13.10 1.92
CA LEU A 198 29.19 12.04 2.40
C LEU A 198 29.68 11.08 1.31
N LEU A 199 28.85 10.75 0.32
CA LEU A 199 29.18 9.79 -0.74
C LEU A 199 29.50 10.51 -2.04
N SER A 200 28.47 11.01 -2.71
CA SER A 200 28.56 11.89 -3.87
C SER A 200 27.17 12.38 -4.27
N VAL A 201 27.11 13.51 -4.98
CA VAL A 201 25.86 14.01 -5.56
C VAL A 201 25.24 12.99 -6.52
N GLU A 202 26.07 12.29 -7.32
CA GLU A 202 25.60 11.30 -8.28
C GLU A 202 24.95 10.10 -7.57
N THR A 203 25.59 9.54 -6.55
CA THR A 203 25.05 8.45 -5.74
C THR A 203 23.74 8.85 -5.07
N ALA A 204 23.64 10.09 -4.57
CA ALA A 204 22.41 10.61 -3.99
C ALA A 204 21.27 10.72 -5.02
N MET A 205 21.56 11.19 -6.24
CA MET A 205 20.56 11.26 -7.32
C MET A 205 20.03 9.86 -7.71
N TYR A 206 20.91 8.87 -7.82
CA TYR A 206 20.50 7.49 -8.08
C TYR A 206 19.77 6.85 -6.89
N SER A 207 20.11 7.22 -5.66
CA SER A 207 19.39 6.82 -4.45
C SER A 207 17.96 7.39 -4.42
N ILE A 208 17.78 8.65 -4.85
CA ILE A 208 16.45 9.24 -5.05
C ILE A 208 15.65 8.45 -6.09
N LEU A 209 16.27 8.05 -7.22
CA LEU A 209 15.60 7.19 -8.21
C LEU A 209 15.22 5.83 -7.63
N ALA A 210 16.08 5.23 -6.81
CA ALA A 210 15.80 3.97 -6.13
C ALA A 210 14.61 4.11 -5.18
N TYR A 211 14.59 5.17 -4.37
CA TYR A 211 13.50 5.48 -3.47
C TYR A 211 12.17 5.74 -4.21
N LEU A 212 12.18 6.47 -5.33
CA LEU A 212 10.99 6.70 -6.14
C LEU A 212 10.44 5.40 -6.74
N SER A 213 11.35 4.51 -7.19
CA SER A 213 10.99 3.16 -7.66
C SER A 213 10.37 2.32 -6.54
N ALA A 214 10.98 2.37 -5.34
CA ALA A 214 10.48 1.68 -4.16
C ALA A 214 9.10 2.19 -3.76
N ALA A 215 8.92 3.51 -3.62
CA ALA A 215 7.64 4.13 -3.25
C ALA A 215 6.53 3.73 -4.23
N LYS A 216 6.79 3.78 -5.54
CA LYS A 216 5.82 3.33 -6.55
C LYS A 216 5.51 1.84 -6.48
N THR A 217 6.50 1.03 -6.15
CA THR A 217 6.27 -0.41 -5.98
C THR A 217 5.49 -0.70 -4.69
N VAL A 218 5.72 0.05 -3.61
CA VAL A 218 4.93 -0.04 -2.37
C VAL A 218 3.46 0.27 -2.65
N ASP A 219 3.18 1.41 -3.31
CA ASP A 219 1.82 1.80 -3.70
C ASP A 219 1.14 0.68 -4.49
N PHE A 220 1.84 0.16 -5.51
CA PHE A 220 1.36 -0.93 -6.35
C PHE A 220 1.10 -2.22 -5.56
N MET A 221 1.95 -2.56 -4.59
CA MET A 221 1.77 -3.76 -3.79
C MET A 221 0.58 -3.63 -2.83
N ILE A 222 0.43 -2.47 -2.17
CA ILE A 222 -0.62 -2.22 -1.18
C ILE A 222 -1.98 -2.06 -1.87
N ASP A 223 -2.08 -1.14 -2.81
CA ASP A 223 -3.36 -0.75 -3.44
C ASP A 223 -3.72 -1.64 -4.64
N GLY A 224 -2.72 -2.34 -5.22
CA GLY A 224 -2.91 -3.24 -6.35
C GLY A 224 -2.95 -2.52 -7.71
N LEU A 225 -3.12 -3.31 -8.78
CA LEU A 225 -3.19 -2.82 -10.16
C LEU A 225 -4.51 -2.13 -10.53
N GLU A 226 -5.57 -2.41 -9.78
CA GLU A 226 -6.95 -2.08 -10.14
C GLU A 226 -7.52 -0.96 -9.25
N GLU A 227 -7.06 0.27 -9.49
CA GLU A 227 -7.78 1.46 -9.05
C GLU A 227 -9.14 1.53 -9.79
N TYR A 228 -10.22 1.69 -9.03
CA TYR A 228 -11.52 2.01 -9.60
C TYR A 228 -11.54 3.49 -9.98
N THR A 229 -12.05 3.78 -11.16
CA THR A 229 -12.37 5.14 -11.59
C THR A 229 -13.88 5.31 -11.46
N GLY A 230 -14.29 6.28 -10.65
CA GLY A 230 -15.66 6.76 -10.61
C GLY A 230 -15.90 7.63 -11.83
N VAL A 231 -16.91 7.26 -12.62
CA VAL A 231 -17.27 7.98 -13.85
C VAL A 231 -18.68 8.51 -13.69
N THR A 232 -18.78 9.83 -13.63
CA THR A 232 -20.05 10.57 -13.67
C THR A 232 -20.29 11.04 -15.09
N ILE A 233 -21.38 10.60 -15.69
CA ILE A 233 -21.73 10.86 -17.10
C ILE A 233 -22.98 11.74 -17.11
N ILE A 234 -22.83 12.93 -17.69
CA ILE A 234 -23.87 13.94 -17.84
C ILE A 234 -24.22 14.00 -19.33
N SER A 235 -25.41 13.56 -19.70
CA SER A 235 -25.87 13.47 -21.09
C SER A 235 -27.39 13.51 -21.17
N LYS A 236 -27.94 14.03 -22.27
CA LYS A 236 -29.38 13.96 -22.58
C LYS A 236 -29.85 12.54 -22.92
N ARG A 237 -28.93 11.64 -23.26
CA ARG A 237 -29.18 10.23 -23.59
C ARG A 237 -28.82 9.30 -22.41
N SER A 238 -29.03 9.77 -21.18
CA SER A 238 -28.70 9.06 -19.94
C SER A 238 -29.26 7.64 -19.87
N GLU A 239 -30.49 7.42 -20.31
CA GLU A 239 -31.13 6.10 -20.26
C GLU A 239 -30.50 5.09 -21.25
N ALA A 240 -30.12 5.53 -22.45
CA ALA A 240 -29.41 4.69 -23.41
C ALA A 240 -28.01 4.31 -22.89
N ILE A 241 -27.32 5.27 -22.26
CA ILE A 241 -26.02 5.06 -21.62
C ILE A 241 -26.14 4.09 -20.44
N ARG A 242 -27.13 4.27 -19.56
CA ARG A 242 -27.42 3.37 -18.45
C ARG A 242 -27.58 1.94 -18.95
N ARG A 243 -28.45 1.72 -19.95
CA ARG A 243 -28.68 0.38 -20.52
C ARG A 243 -27.42 -0.21 -21.11
N MET A 244 -26.63 0.57 -21.85
CA MET A 244 -25.34 0.11 -22.38
C MET A 244 -24.41 -0.35 -21.26
N ILE A 245 -24.27 0.43 -20.18
CA ILE A 245 -23.39 0.06 -19.06
C ILE A 245 -23.89 -1.22 -18.36
N THR A 246 -25.19 -1.34 -18.10
CA THR A 246 -25.74 -2.49 -17.38
C THR A 246 -25.82 -3.76 -18.23
N GLU A 247 -26.22 -3.66 -19.51
CA GLU A 247 -26.50 -4.80 -20.38
C GLU A 247 -25.26 -5.23 -21.18
N LYS A 248 -24.44 -4.29 -21.66
CA LYS A 248 -23.29 -4.58 -22.53
C LYS A 248 -21.98 -4.70 -21.75
N LEU A 249 -21.76 -3.83 -20.76
CA LEU A 249 -20.53 -3.86 -19.94
C LEU A 249 -20.71 -4.70 -18.66
N GLY A 250 -21.93 -4.85 -18.17
CA GLY A 250 -22.23 -5.66 -16.98
C GLY A 250 -21.87 -4.98 -15.67
N HIS A 251 -21.79 -3.64 -15.66
CA HIS A 251 -21.46 -2.86 -14.46
C HIS A 251 -22.72 -2.30 -13.80
N GLY A 252 -22.70 -2.20 -12.47
CA GLY A 252 -23.73 -1.49 -11.73
C GLY A 252 -23.73 0.01 -12.05
N VAL A 253 -24.91 0.60 -12.06
CA VAL A 253 -25.11 2.04 -12.29
C VAL A 253 -25.94 2.62 -11.16
N THR A 254 -25.58 3.82 -10.72
CA THR A 254 -26.42 4.67 -9.86
C THR A 254 -26.87 5.87 -10.66
N LEU A 255 -28.15 6.22 -10.57
CA LEU A 255 -28.69 7.44 -11.17
C LEU A 255 -28.80 8.51 -10.09
N TYR A 256 -28.23 9.69 -10.35
CA TYR A 256 -28.48 10.89 -9.55
C TYR A 256 -29.52 11.75 -10.26
N ALA A 257 -30.55 12.18 -9.52
CA ALA A 257 -31.47 13.18 -10.02
C ALA A 257 -30.77 14.55 -10.03
N GLY A 258 -30.52 15.08 -11.22
CA GLY A 258 -29.90 16.38 -11.44
C GLY A 258 -30.87 17.38 -12.07
N ARG A 259 -30.47 18.64 -12.07
CA ARG A 259 -31.07 19.67 -12.92
C ARG A 259 -29.96 20.35 -13.70
N SER A 260 -30.22 20.63 -14.96
CA SER A 260 -29.31 21.40 -15.80
C SER A 260 -29.06 22.78 -15.20
N GLY A 261 -27.78 23.15 -15.12
CA GLY A 261 -27.33 24.46 -14.65
C GLY A 261 -27.25 25.48 -15.78
N TYR A 262 -26.44 26.53 -15.58
CA TYR A 262 -26.19 27.56 -16.59
C TYR A 262 -25.21 27.02 -17.66
N GLY A 263 -25.74 26.44 -18.73
CA GLY A 263 -24.95 26.03 -19.91
C GLY A 263 -24.78 27.18 -20.91
N GLY A 264 -23.88 27.02 -21.89
CA GLY A 264 -23.61 28.01 -22.95
C GLY A 264 -24.81 28.39 -23.85
N HIS A 265 -26.00 27.82 -23.61
CA HIS A 265 -27.24 28.08 -24.36
C HIS A 265 -28.42 28.57 -23.49
N GLY A 266 -28.16 29.11 -22.30
CA GLY A 266 -29.15 29.85 -21.52
C GLY A 266 -30.06 29.01 -20.61
N HIS A 267 -31.01 29.68 -19.95
CA HIS A 267 -31.81 29.20 -18.82
C HIS A 267 -32.73 28.02 -19.17
N GLN A 268 -32.25 26.79 -19.00
CA GLN A 268 -33.11 25.61 -18.96
C GLN A 268 -32.84 24.81 -17.69
N GLN A 269 -33.68 25.02 -16.67
CA GLN A 269 -33.78 24.14 -15.51
C GLN A 269 -34.55 22.87 -15.89
N GLU A 270 -34.03 22.09 -16.84
CA GLU A 270 -34.57 20.77 -17.16
C GLU A 270 -34.04 19.75 -16.15
N SER A 271 -34.94 18.91 -15.63
CA SER A 271 -34.54 17.73 -14.85
C SER A 271 -33.82 16.74 -15.75
N MET A 272 -32.67 16.25 -15.32
CA MET A 272 -31.91 15.24 -16.04
C MET A 272 -31.31 14.22 -15.09
N ASP A 273 -31.21 12.98 -15.55
CA ASP A 273 -30.52 11.93 -14.81
C ASP A 273 -29.02 11.96 -15.11
N ILE A 274 -28.21 11.97 -14.06
CA ILE A 274 -26.76 11.87 -14.14
C ILE A 274 -26.39 10.42 -13.82
N VAL A 275 -25.66 9.78 -14.74
CA VAL A 275 -25.31 8.37 -14.65
C VAL A 275 -23.96 8.23 -13.94
N PHE A 276 -23.90 7.47 -12.85
CA PHE A 276 -22.66 7.17 -12.15
C PHE A 276 -22.35 5.67 -12.20
N THR A 277 -21.11 5.34 -12.54
CA THR A 277 -20.59 3.97 -12.50
C THR A 277 -19.17 3.95 -11.97
N ALA A 278 -18.79 2.85 -11.34
CA ALA A 278 -17.41 2.57 -10.95
C ALA A 278 -16.87 1.46 -11.84
N VAL A 279 -15.83 1.78 -12.61
CA VAL A 279 -15.17 0.84 -13.53
C VAL A 279 -13.68 0.76 -13.20
N THR A 280 -13.00 -0.30 -13.61
CA THR A 280 -11.54 -0.38 -13.46
C THR A 280 -10.85 0.59 -14.43
N ARG A 281 -9.62 1.01 -14.12
CA ARG A 281 -8.81 1.87 -15.00
C ARG A 281 -8.69 1.33 -16.43
N LEU A 282 -8.61 0.01 -16.59
CA LEU A 282 -8.52 -0.66 -17.90
C LEU A 282 -9.83 -0.57 -18.71
N GLU A 283 -10.97 -0.47 -18.03
CA GLU A 283 -12.31 -0.42 -18.64
C GLU A 283 -12.73 1.01 -19.02
N VAL A 284 -12.10 2.05 -18.45
CA VAL A 284 -12.42 3.46 -18.72
C VAL A 284 -12.38 3.79 -20.22
N THR A 285 -11.36 3.32 -20.93
CA THR A 285 -11.21 3.56 -22.37
C THR A 285 -12.40 3.00 -23.15
N ARG A 286 -12.81 1.76 -22.82
CA ARG A 286 -13.96 1.11 -23.46
C ARG A 286 -15.26 1.82 -23.12
N LEU A 287 -15.48 2.18 -21.85
CA LEU A 287 -16.66 2.94 -21.43
C LEU A 287 -16.76 4.27 -22.19
N ARG A 288 -15.65 5.02 -22.30
CA ARG A 288 -15.62 6.30 -23.01
C ARG A 288 -16.01 6.13 -24.48
N SER A 289 -15.43 5.17 -25.19
CA SER A 289 -15.74 4.93 -26.60
C SER A 289 -17.21 4.58 -26.83
N GLU A 290 -17.81 3.78 -25.95
CA GLU A 290 -19.22 3.41 -26.04
C GLU A 290 -20.16 4.58 -25.72
N VAL A 291 -19.82 5.41 -24.72
CA VAL A 291 -20.58 6.63 -24.41
C VAL A 291 -20.52 7.61 -25.56
N GLU A 292 -19.33 7.83 -26.13
CA GLU A 292 -19.11 8.74 -27.26
C GLU A 292 -19.86 8.30 -28.53
N ALA A 293 -19.97 6.98 -28.76
CA ALA A 293 -20.78 6.42 -29.85
C ALA A 293 -22.29 6.65 -29.66
N ILE A 294 -22.76 6.76 -28.41
CA ILE A 294 -24.18 7.04 -28.10
C ILE A 294 -24.45 8.55 -28.14
N ASP A 295 -23.56 9.35 -27.56
CA ASP A 295 -23.68 10.80 -27.46
C ASP A 295 -22.30 11.47 -27.46
N HIS A 296 -21.94 12.09 -28.59
CA HIS A 296 -20.71 12.88 -28.73
C HIS A 296 -20.69 14.15 -27.85
N GLN A 297 -21.84 14.60 -27.33
CA GLN A 297 -21.92 15.75 -26.44
C GLN A 297 -21.94 15.36 -24.96
N ALA A 298 -21.80 14.07 -24.63
CA ALA A 298 -21.76 13.61 -23.25
C ALA A 298 -20.53 14.17 -22.52
N PHE A 299 -20.75 14.67 -21.30
CA PHE A 299 -19.69 15.15 -20.43
C PHE A 299 -19.37 14.10 -19.37
N LEU A 300 -18.13 13.60 -19.38
CA LEU A 300 -17.65 12.57 -18.46
C LEU A 300 -16.71 13.19 -17.42
N LEU A 301 -17.08 13.12 -16.15
CA LEU A 301 -16.23 13.46 -15.01
C LEU A 301 -15.62 12.18 -14.43
N MET A 302 -14.30 12.09 -14.41
CA MET A 302 -13.58 10.92 -13.90
C MET A 302 -12.82 11.29 -12.63
N HIS A 303 -12.94 10.47 -11.59
CA HIS A 303 -12.16 10.60 -10.35
C HIS A 303 -11.64 9.25 -9.90
N SER A 304 -10.40 9.21 -9.39
CA SER A 304 -9.83 7.99 -8.80
C SER A 304 -10.53 7.71 -7.47
N ILE A 305 -10.98 6.47 -7.29
CA ILE A 305 -11.59 5.98 -6.06
C ILE A 305 -10.55 5.14 -5.32
N LYS A 306 -10.12 5.60 -4.16
CA LYS A 306 -9.10 4.92 -3.34
C LYS A 306 -9.60 3.65 -2.66
N ASP A 307 -10.87 3.60 -2.25
CA ASP A 307 -11.46 2.39 -1.65
C ASP A 307 -12.96 2.29 -1.94
N THR A 308 -13.44 1.05 -2.07
CA THR A 308 -14.85 0.71 -2.30
C THR A 308 -15.23 -0.51 -1.46
N HIS A 309 -16.41 -0.48 -0.84
CA HIS A 309 -16.95 -1.58 -0.03
C HIS A 309 -18.39 -1.89 -0.41
N GLY A 310 -18.69 -3.17 -0.74
CA GLY A 310 -20.03 -3.59 -1.17
C GLY A 310 -20.37 -3.27 -2.64
N GLY A 311 -21.67 -3.34 -2.99
CA GLY A 311 -22.21 -3.00 -4.31
C GLY A 311 -22.15 -4.11 -5.39
N LEU A 312 -22.78 -3.85 -6.54
CA LEU A 312 -22.67 -4.64 -7.79
C LEU A 312 -21.40 -4.27 -8.57
N ILE A 313 -20.28 -4.22 -7.86
CA ILE A 313 -18.96 -4.10 -8.47
C ILE A 313 -18.45 -5.54 -8.63
N LYS A 314 -17.92 -5.89 -9.80
CA LYS A 314 -17.37 -7.22 -10.08
C LYS A 314 -16.45 -7.62 -8.92
N LYS A 315 -16.80 -8.70 -8.21
CA LYS A 315 -16.10 -9.08 -6.98
C LYS A 315 -14.62 -9.28 -7.28
N ARG A 316 -13.77 -8.70 -6.42
CA ARG A 316 -12.32 -8.94 -6.39
C ARG A 316 -12.11 -10.47 -6.45
N PRO A 317 -11.34 -11.02 -7.41
CA PRO A 317 -11.15 -12.47 -7.49
C PRO A 317 -10.39 -13.07 -6.29
N LEU A 318 -9.95 -12.27 -5.32
CA LEU A 318 -9.23 -12.72 -4.13
C LEU A 318 -9.66 -11.91 -2.90
N HIS A 319 -10.59 -12.47 -2.11
CA HIS A 319 -10.83 -12.17 -0.68
C HIS A 319 -11.24 -13.44 0.06
#